data_AF-A0A7S3F390-F1
#
_entry.id   AF-A0A7S3F390-F1
#
_cell.length_a   1.000
_cell.length_b   1.000
_cell.length_c   1.000
_cell.angle_alpha   90.00
_cell.angle_beta   90.00
_cell.angle_gamma   90.00
#
_symmetry.space_group_name_H-M   'P 1'
#
loop_
_entity.id
_entity.type
_entity.pdbx_description
1 polymer ?
#
loop_
_entity_poly.entity_id
_entity_poly.type
_entity_poly.pdbx_seq_one_letter_code
_entity_poly.pdbx_strand_id
1 'polypeptide(L)'
;QGCFWFSQGCTIGCKACDGQGARIPKWDHCPLDSIKPTVNDPIYRTLNQGAEAGSLEDIFYFNPWRAPGRAPVFDPCGKAGGSDTMAFNAGGYNTTKFAKQ
;
A
#
# COMPACT_ATOMS: atom_id res chain seq x y z
N GLN A 1 4.43 4.74 4.52
CA GLN A 1 5.61 3.94 4.87
C GLN A 1 6.13 3.39 3.56
N GLY A 2 7.41 3.58 3.26
CA GLY A 2 8.02 2.96 2.09
C GLY A 2 8.28 1.49 2.41
N CYS A 3 7.61 0.58 1.73
CA CYS A 3 7.88 -0.85 1.85
C CYS A 3 8.21 -1.32 0.44
N PHE A 4 9.44 -1.80 0.20
CA PHE A 4 9.88 -2.20 -1.14
C PHE A 4 9.22 -3.50 -1.67
N TRP A 5 8.16 -3.95 -1.01
CA TRP A 5 7.44 -5.19 -1.30
C TRP A 5 6.12 -4.97 -2.05
N PHE A 6 5.64 -3.73 -2.13
CA PHE A 6 4.44 -3.39 -2.91
C PHE A 6 4.52 -1.96 -3.43
N SER A 7 3.80 -1.69 -4.53
CA SER A 7 3.71 -0.36 -5.11
C SER A 7 3.05 0.65 -4.14
N GLN A 8 3.59 1.87 -4.03
CA GLN A 8 3.05 2.85 -3.06
C GLN A 8 1.66 3.33 -3.46
N GLY A 9 0.82 3.67 -2.49
CA GLY A 9 -0.51 4.20 -2.75
C GLY A 9 -1.54 3.18 -3.25
N CYS A 10 -1.18 1.90 -3.34
CA CYS A 10 -2.11 0.85 -3.78
C CYS A 10 -2.91 0.31 -2.60
N THR A 11 -4.19 0.63 -2.52
CA THR A 11 -5.13 -0.02 -1.59
C THR A 11 -5.80 -1.23 -2.26
N ILE A 12 -6.14 -2.26 -1.45
CA ILE A 12 -6.93 -3.41 -1.89
C ILE A 12 -8.22 -2.97 -2.60
N GLY A 13 -8.50 -3.52 -3.79
CA GLY A 13 -9.70 -3.19 -4.55
C GLY A 13 -9.58 -1.98 -5.48
N CYS A 14 -8.60 -1.09 -5.28
CA CYS A 14 -8.44 0.06 -6.15
C CYS A 14 -8.15 -0.34 -7.61
N LYS A 15 -8.56 0.51 -8.55
CA LYS A 15 -8.21 0.36 -9.98
C LYS A 15 -6.75 0.72 -10.27
N ALA A 16 -6.23 1.73 -9.57
CA ALA A 16 -4.88 2.26 -9.70
C ALA A 16 -4.33 2.68 -8.34
N CYS A 17 -3.01 2.84 -8.26
CA CYS A 17 -2.31 3.38 -7.10
C CYS A 17 -2.21 4.90 -7.22
N ASP A 18 -2.33 5.64 -6.12
CA ASP A 18 -2.26 7.11 -6.14
C ASP A 18 -0.82 7.65 -5.96
N GLY A 19 0.16 6.78 -5.70
CA GLY A 19 1.56 7.15 -5.47
C GLY A 19 1.87 7.71 -4.09
N GLN A 20 0.87 7.86 -3.22
CA GLN A 20 1.07 8.39 -1.87
C GLN A 20 1.54 7.31 -0.90
N GLY A 21 2.42 7.68 0.03
CA GLY A 21 2.98 6.74 1.01
C GLY A 21 2.31 6.76 2.37
N ALA A 22 1.62 7.85 2.72
CA ALA A 22 1.07 8.03 4.05
C ALA A 22 -0.14 7.13 4.29
N ARG A 23 -0.06 6.27 5.32
CA ARG A 23 -1.17 5.43 5.77
C ARG A 23 -1.60 5.68 7.22
N ILE A 24 -1.08 6.75 7.82
CA ILE A 24 -1.28 7.07 9.24
C ILE A 24 -2.52 7.99 9.36
N PRO A 25 -3.45 7.74 10.31
CA PRO A 25 -3.49 6.57 11.20
C PRO A 25 -3.95 5.30 10.47
N LYS A 26 -4.94 5.39 9.58
CA LYS A 26 -5.43 4.26 8.78
C LYS A 26 -6.03 4.79 7.48
N TRP A 27 -5.17 5.28 6.59
CA TRP A 27 -5.61 5.98 5.37
C TRP A 27 -5.98 5.02 4.25
N ASP A 28 -7.11 5.31 3.60
CA ASP A 28 -7.56 4.66 2.38
C ASP A 28 -7.28 5.57 1.18
N HIS A 29 -6.48 5.09 0.23
CA HIS A 29 -6.16 5.81 -1.00
C HIS A 29 -7.31 5.78 -2.04
N CYS A 30 -8.34 4.94 -1.88
CA CYS A 30 -9.49 4.89 -2.78
C CYS A 30 -10.81 4.53 -2.05
N PRO A 31 -11.33 5.37 -1.15
CA PRO A 31 -12.44 5.02 -0.23
C PRO A 31 -13.77 4.58 -0.87
N LEU A 32 -13.96 4.81 -2.18
CA LEU A 32 -15.16 4.38 -2.91
C LEU A 32 -15.00 3.05 -3.67
N ASP A 33 -13.75 2.68 -3.98
CA ASP A 33 -13.42 1.49 -4.77
C ASP A 33 -12.73 0.41 -3.91
N SER A 34 -12.25 0.77 -2.71
CA SER A 34 -11.55 -0.16 -1.84
C SER A 34 -12.49 -1.27 -1.35
N ILE A 35 -11.91 -2.43 -1.10
CA ILE A 35 -12.64 -3.56 -0.52
C ILE A 35 -12.32 -3.71 0.95
N LYS A 36 -13.24 -4.32 1.70
CA LYS A 36 -13.05 -4.58 3.12
C LYS A 36 -11.96 -5.66 3.33
N PRO A 37 -10.96 -5.41 4.21
CA PRO A 37 -10.00 -6.43 4.62
C PRO A 37 -10.63 -7.67 5.21
N THR A 38 -10.18 -8.85 4.79
CA THR A 38 -10.64 -10.15 5.28
C THR A 38 -9.60 -10.87 6.14
N VAL A 39 -8.31 -10.60 5.94
CA VAL A 39 -7.21 -11.15 6.74
C VAL A 39 -6.93 -10.19 7.90
N ASN A 40 -7.66 -10.36 9.01
CA ASN A 40 -7.64 -9.44 10.15
C ASN A 40 -6.97 -10.00 11.41
N ASP A 41 -6.77 -11.31 11.52
CA ASP A 41 -6.08 -11.89 12.68
C ASP A 41 -4.60 -11.42 12.71
N PRO A 42 -4.14 -10.80 13.83
CA PRO A 42 -2.76 -10.37 13.98
C PRO A 42 -1.71 -11.47 13.75
N ILE A 43 -2.05 -12.75 13.95
CA ILE A 43 -1.12 -13.88 13.75
C ILE A 43 -0.62 -13.98 12.30
N TYR A 44 -1.41 -13.50 11.33
CA TYR A 44 -1.05 -13.53 9.91
C TYR A 44 -0.27 -12.30 9.45
N ARG A 45 0.11 -11.40 10.37
CA ARG A 45 0.81 -10.15 10.04
C ARG A 45 2.29 -10.29 10.35
N THR A 46 3.16 -9.81 9.45
CA THR A 46 4.61 -9.71 9.72
C THR A 46 4.95 -8.44 10.51
N LEU A 47 4.14 -7.40 10.41
CA LEU A 47 4.34 -6.09 11.03
C LEU A 47 3.02 -5.60 11.64
N ASN A 48 3.11 -4.70 12.62
CA ASN A 48 1.95 -4.14 13.31
C ASN A 48 1.00 -5.21 13.89
N GLN A 49 1.60 -6.21 14.55
CA GLN A 49 0.88 -7.29 15.23
C GLN A 49 0.18 -6.80 16.52
N GLY A 50 0.70 -5.75 17.16
CA GLY A 50 0.14 -5.20 18.40
C GLY A 50 -1.12 -4.34 18.20
N ALA A 51 -1.42 -3.87 16.98
CA ALA A 51 -2.62 -3.10 16.74
C ALA A 51 -3.87 -3.99 16.64
N GLU A 52 -4.92 -3.60 17.35
CA GLU A 52 -6.24 -4.18 17.18
C GLU A 52 -6.71 -3.99 15.72
N ALA A 53 -7.29 -5.05 15.13
CA ALA A 53 -7.70 -5.04 13.73
C ALA A 53 -8.70 -3.91 13.44
N GLY A 54 -8.37 -3.05 12.48
CA GLY A 54 -9.23 -1.92 12.12
C GLY A 54 -9.24 -0.77 13.13
N SER A 55 -8.42 -0.79 14.18
CA SER A 55 -8.17 0.38 15.03
C SER A 55 -7.44 1.48 14.24
N LEU A 56 -7.34 2.68 14.83
CA LEU A 56 -6.53 3.76 14.26
C LEU A 56 -5.04 3.39 14.19
N GLU A 57 -4.59 2.47 15.03
CA GLU A 57 -3.21 2.01 15.02
C GLU A 57 -2.95 0.92 13.96
N ASP A 58 -3.98 0.38 13.30
CA ASP A 58 -3.84 -0.60 12.22
C ASP A 58 -3.46 0.10 10.89
N ILE A 59 -2.27 0.70 10.87
CA ILE A 59 -1.77 1.49 9.73
C ILE A 59 -1.61 0.68 8.44
N PHE A 60 -1.69 -0.66 8.50
CA PHE A 60 -1.62 -1.55 7.35
C PHE A 60 -2.98 -2.13 6.95
N TYR A 61 -4.09 -1.61 7.48
CA TYR A 61 -5.44 -2.16 7.24
C TYR A 61 -5.78 -2.30 5.75
N PHE A 62 -5.40 -1.32 4.94
CA PHE A 62 -5.73 -1.27 3.51
C PHE A 62 -4.64 -1.84 2.58
N ASN A 63 -3.62 -2.48 3.14
CA ASN A 63 -2.50 -3.00 2.36
C ASN A 63 -2.89 -4.24 1.53
N PRO A 64 -2.23 -4.47 0.37
CA PRO A 64 -2.58 -5.54 -0.57
C PRO A 64 -2.76 -6.94 0.04
N TRP A 65 -1.95 -7.31 1.03
CA TRP A 65 -2.00 -8.62 1.68
C TRP A 65 -3.14 -8.80 2.70
N ARG A 66 -3.98 -7.77 2.92
CA ARG A 66 -5.09 -7.81 3.89
C ARG A 66 -6.39 -8.39 3.34
N ALA A 67 -6.45 -8.66 2.05
CA ALA A 67 -7.55 -9.42 1.44
C ALA A 67 -7.06 -10.14 0.18
N PRO A 68 -7.51 -11.37 -0.09
CA PRO A 68 -7.39 -11.97 -1.41
C PRO A 68 -8.10 -11.10 -2.45
N GLY A 69 -7.51 -10.99 -3.63
CA GLY A 69 -8.05 -10.18 -4.72
C GLY A 69 -6.96 -9.38 -5.42
N ARG A 70 -7.38 -8.31 -6.10
CA ARG A 70 -6.49 -7.43 -6.86
C ARG A 70 -6.16 -6.19 -6.02
N ALA A 71 -4.88 -5.96 -5.80
CA ALA A 71 -4.34 -4.62 -5.62
C ALA A 71 -3.59 -4.26 -6.91
N PRO A 72 -3.68 -3.00 -7.38
CA PRO A 72 -2.94 -2.57 -8.55
C PRO A 72 -1.44 -2.57 -8.27
N VAL A 73 -0.64 -2.64 -9.33
CA VAL A 73 0.80 -2.39 -9.31
C VAL A 73 1.09 -1.18 -10.19
N PHE A 74 2.12 -0.41 -9.84
CA PHE A 74 2.50 0.76 -10.63
C PHE A 74 3.07 0.39 -12.00
N ASP A 75 3.83 -0.69 -12.07
CA ASP A 75 4.44 -1.18 -13.29
C ASP A 75 4.52 -2.71 -13.26
N PRO A 76 4.05 -3.41 -14.32
CA PRO A 76 4.05 -4.87 -14.37
C PRO A 76 5.45 -5.48 -14.54
N CYS A 77 6.43 -4.73 -15.03
CA CYS A 77 7.83 -5.17 -15.13
C CYS A 77 8.55 -5.15 -13.78
N GLY A 78 7.94 -4.55 -12.74
CA GLY A 78 8.36 -4.72 -11.36
C GLY A 78 8.97 -3.46 -10.78
N LYS A 79 8.11 -2.51 -10.39
CA LYS A 79 8.55 -1.41 -9.53
C LYS A 79 8.57 -1.88 -8.08
N ALA A 80 9.77 -1.99 -7.49
CA ALA A 80 10.00 -2.53 -6.15
C ALA A 80 9.49 -1.62 -5.01
N GLY A 81 8.43 -0.83 -5.22
CA GLY A 81 7.92 0.18 -4.28
C GLY A 81 8.03 1.60 -4.83
N GLY A 82 7.81 2.61 -4.00
CA GLY A 82 7.86 4.03 -4.41
C GLY A 82 6.82 4.49 -5.45
N SER A 83 6.99 5.73 -5.92
CA SER A 83 6.27 6.33 -7.05
C SER A 83 7.24 7.16 -7.91
N ASP A 84 6.79 7.63 -9.07
CA ASP A 84 7.62 8.50 -9.95
C ASP A 84 7.76 9.93 -9.38
N THR A 85 7.03 10.21 -8.30
CA THR A 85 7.06 11.48 -7.57
C THR A 85 7.52 11.25 -6.14
N MET A 86 8.17 12.26 -5.57
CA MET A 86 8.43 12.27 -4.13
C MET A 86 7.11 12.47 -3.39
N ALA A 87 6.83 11.61 -2.41
CA ALA A 87 5.69 11.74 -1.52
C ALA A 87 6.11 11.49 -0.07
N PHE A 88 5.39 12.11 0.87
CA PHE A 88 5.63 11.88 2.29
C PHE A 88 5.50 10.39 2.61
N ASN A 89 6.49 9.85 3.35
CA ASN A 89 6.52 8.44 3.74
C ASN A 89 6.49 7.45 2.54
N ALA A 90 7.05 7.84 1.39
CA ALA A 90 7.21 7.01 0.19
C ALA A 90 8.65 7.04 -0.37
N GLY A 91 9.01 6.00 -1.13
CA GLY A 91 10.17 6.06 -2.01
C GLY A 91 9.85 6.85 -3.29
N GLY A 92 10.83 7.55 -3.85
CA GLY A 92 10.66 8.32 -5.10
C GLY A 92 11.70 7.95 -6.14
N TYR A 93 11.24 7.59 -7.34
CA TYR A 93 12.05 7.27 -8.52
C TYR A 93 12.04 8.44 -9.51
N ASN A 94 12.31 9.66 -9.02
CA ASN A 94 12.17 10.89 -9.79
C ASN A 94 13.31 11.15 -10.80
N THR A 95 14.49 10.56 -10.59
CA THR A 95 15.66 10.68 -11.49
C THR A 95 15.74 9.55 -12.50
N THR A 96 14.99 8.47 -12.31
CA THR A 96 15.01 7.26 -13.13
C THR A 96 13.68 7.02 -13.83
N LYS A 97 13.02 8.10 -14.29
CA LYS A 97 11.67 8.07 -14.89
C LYS A 97 11.53 7.13 -16.10
N PHE A 98 12.64 6.88 -16.81
CA PHE A 98 12.68 5.98 -17.97
C PHE A 98 13.39 4.65 -17.68
N ALA A 99 13.90 4.46 -16.47
CA ALA A 99 14.52 3.19 -16.11
C ALA A 99 13.41 2.14 -16.03
N LYS A 100 13.51 1.13 -16.88
CA LYS A 100 12.73 -0.09 -16.76
C LYS A 100 13.36 -0.89 -15.63
N GLN A 101 12.62 -1.13 -14.55
CA GLN A 101 13.00 -2.14 -13.56
C GLN A 101 12.58 -3.52 -14.05
#